data_AF-A0A9D1SI34-F1
#
_entry.id   AF-A0A9D1SI34-F1
#
_cell.length_a   1.000
_cell.length_b   1.000
_cell.length_c   1.000
_cell.angle_alpha   90.00
_cell.angle_beta   90.00
_cell.angle_gamma   90.00
#
_symmetry.space_group_name_H-M   'P 1'
#
loop_
_entity.id
_entity.type
_entity.pdbx_description
1 polymer ?
#
loop_
_entity_poly.entity_id
_entity_poly.type
_entity_poly.pdbx_seq_one_letter_code
_entity_poly.pdbx_strand_id
1 'polypeptide(L)'
;MAGFRSGMGGGMNNLVKQAQKIQEQMQEAEKELEEMEVVGLSGGGEEGDETVVIYMNGKKVINGVEFGSKIGGMIDLNDEDDVEMLEDLILAAINDGYKKADKLYEEKMGKFGGAGIPGMF
;
A
#
# COMPACT_ATOMS: atom_id res chain seq x y z
N MET A 1 18.14 -57.36 -12.41
CA MET A 1 18.28 -56.21 -11.49
C MET A 1 17.20 -55.19 -11.86
N ALA A 2 16.36 -54.84 -10.89
CA ALA A 2 15.13 -54.07 -11.08
C ALA A 2 15.40 -52.60 -11.45
N GLY A 3 14.61 -52.08 -12.39
CA GLY A 3 14.60 -50.69 -12.79
C GLY A 3 14.06 -49.80 -11.67
N PHE A 4 14.94 -48.95 -11.15
CA PHE A 4 14.59 -47.86 -10.24
C PHE A 4 14.91 -46.54 -10.94
N ARG A 5 13.96 -45.59 -10.87
CA ARG A 5 13.98 -44.19 -11.34
C ARG A 5 13.63 -43.95 -12.82
N SER A 6 12.35 -43.73 -13.10
CA SER A 6 11.93 -42.73 -14.08
C SER A 6 10.45 -42.40 -13.90
N GLY A 7 10.13 -41.51 -12.95
CA GLY A 7 8.75 -41.06 -12.73
C GLY A 7 8.60 -39.69 -12.06
N MET A 8 9.70 -38.98 -11.78
CA MET A 8 9.71 -37.80 -10.91
C MET A 8 10.12 -36.49 -11.62
N GLY A 9 10.04 -36.45 -12.96
CA GLY A 9 10.45 -35.29 -13.77
C GLY A 9 9.31 -34.38 -14.27
N GLY A 10 8.09 -34.91 -14.40
CA GLY A 10 6.95 -34.17 -14.97
C GLY A 10 6.33 -33.13 -14.03
N GLY A 11 6.30 -33.41 -12.73
CA GLY A 11 5.75 -32.48 -11.73
C GLY A 11 6.66 -31.26 -11.48
N MET A 12 7.98 -31.45 -11.55
CA MET A 12 8.95 -30.40 -11.25
C MET A 12 8.95 -29.29 -12.32
N ASN A 13 8.81 -29.66 -13.60
CA ASN A 13 8.79 -28.68 -14.70
C ASN A 13 7.54 -27.79 -14.66
N ASN A 14 6.38 -28.35 -14.30
CA ASN A 14 5.15 -27.57 -14.16
C ASN A 14 5.19 -26.66 -12.92
N LEU A 15 5.81 -27.12 -11.83
CA LEU A 15 6.00 -26.32 -10.62
C LEU A 15 6.93 -25.13 -10.85
N VAL A 16 8.06 -25.32 -11.55
CA VAL A 16 8.97 -24.21 -11.92
C VAL A 16 8.27 -23.16 -12.77
N LYS A 17 7.48 -23.58 -13.77
CA LYS A 17 6.70 -22.65 -14.62
C LYS A 17 5.65 -21.86 -13.84
N GLN A 18 4.98 -22.50 -12.88
CA GLN A 18 4.02 -21.81 -12.01
C GLN A 18 4.71 -20.80 -11.10
N ALA A 19 5.85 -21.16 -10.52
CA ALA A 19 6.65 -20.26 -9.69
C ALA A 19 7.17 -19.05 -10.48
N GLN A 20 7.64 -19.26 -11.72
CA GLN A 20 8.03 -18.16 -12.62
C GLN A 20 6.87 -17.20 -12.90
N LYS A 21 5.68 -17.74 -13.19
CA LYS A 21 4.49 -16.91 -13.42
C LYS A 21 4.10 -16.10 -12.17
N ILE A 22 4.14 -16.71 -11.00
CA ILE A 22 3.88 -16.00 -9.73
C ILE A 22 4.91 -14.89 -9.52
N GLN A 23 6.18 -15.15 -9.81
CA GLN A 23 7.24 -14.14 -9.69
C GLN A 23 7.00 -12.94 -10.62
N GLU A 24 6.62 -13.18 -11.88
CA GLU A 24 6.27 -12.11 -12.83
C GLU A 24 5.05 -11.30 -12.35
N GLN A 25 3.98 -11.99 -11.92
CA GLN A 25 2.76 -11.34 -11.42
C GLN A 25 3.00 -10.55 -10.13
N MET A 26 3.92 -11.00 -9.28
CA MET A 26 4.33 -10.28 -8.08
C MET A 26 5.09 -9.00 -8.44
N GLN A 27 6.02 -9.07 -9.40
CA GLN A 27 6.72 -7.87 -9.88
C GLN A 27 5.78 -6.85 -10.52
N GLU A 28 4.77 -7.32 -11.27
CA GLU A 28 3.75 -6.45 -11.84
C GLU A 28 2.90 -5.79 -10.75
N ALA A 29 2.45 -6.54 -9.75
CA ALA A 29 1.69 -5.99 -8.62
C ALA A 29 2.50 -4.99 -7.79
N GLU A 30 3.79 -5.26 -7.58
CA GLU A 30 4.73 -4.33 -6.93
C GLU A 30 4.84 -3.01 -7.69
N LYS A 31 4.88 -3.06 -9.03
CA LYS A 31 4.90 -1.87 -9.88
C LYS A 31 3.57 -1.12 -9.84
N GLU A 32 2.44 -1.83 -9.88
CA GLU A 32 1.13 -1.19 -9.74
C GLU A 32 1.02 -0.43 -8.40
N LEU A 33 1.55 -1.01 -7.31
CA LEU A 33 1.59 -0.35 -5.99
C LEU A 33 2.45 0.92 -5.97
N GLU A 34 3.47 1.02 -6.83
CA GLU A 34 4.27 2.25 -6.98
C GLU A 34 3.51 3.35 -7.71
N GLU A 35 2.69 2.99 -8.69
CA GLU A 35 1.98 3.93 -9.58
C GLU A 35 0.60 4.35 -9.05
N MET A 36 -0.06 3.51 -8.24
CA MET A 36 -1.37 3.84 -7.69
C MET A 36 -1.28 4.89 -6.59
N GLU A 37 -2.11 5.93 -6.71
CA GLU A 37 -2.28 6.97 -5.69
C GLU A 37 -3.29 6.53 -4.62
N VAL A 38 -2.97 6.86 -3.37
CA VAL A 38 -3.73 6.66 -2.16
C VAL A 38 -3.84 8.00 -1.46
N VAL A 39 -5.08 8.39 -1.13
CA VAL A 39 -5.37 9.67 -0.47
C VAL A 39 -5.72 9.45 0.99
N GLY A 40 -4.93 10.04 1.88
CA GLY A 40 -5.18 10.10 3.33
C GLY A 40 -5.79 11.45 3.74
N LEU A 41 -6.76 11.42 4.66
CA LEU A 41 -7.54 12.59 5.07
C LEU A 41 -7.61 12.73 6.60
N SER A 42 -7.45 13.95 7.12
CA SER A 42 -7.46 14.22 8.57
C SER A 42 -8.82 13.99 9.24
N GLY A 43 -9.92 14.06 8.49
CA GLY A 43 -11.29 13.94 9.00
C GLY A 43 -12.00 12.59 8.79
N GLY A 44 -11.33 11.59 8.20
CA GLY A 44 -11.92 10.27 7.94
C GLY A 44 -13.12 10.24 6.98
N GLY A 45 -13.40 11.35 6.29
CA GLY A 45 -14.54 11.56 5.38
C GLY A 45 -14.08 11.91 3.96
N GLU A 46 -14.71 12.92 3.36
CA GLU A 46 -14.37 13.44 2.02
C GLU A 46 -13.43 14.66 2.14
N GLU A 47 -12.78 15.02 1.04
CA GLU A 47 -12.06 16.29 0.94
C GLU A 47 -13.02 17.46 1.19
N GLY A 48 -12.58 18.43 2.00
CA GLY A 48 -13.38 19.59 2.35
C GLY A 48 -12.53 20.79 2.72
N ASP A 49 -13.20 21.87 3.05
CA ASP A 49 -12.56 23.17 3.29
C ASP A 49 -11.58 23.16 4.49
N GLU A 50 -11.78 22.25 5.45
CA GLU A 50 -11.06 22.16 6.72
C GLU A 50 -10.17 20.91 6.82
N THR A 51 -9.87 20.26 5.69
CA THR A 51 -9.20 18.95 5.66
C THR A 51 -7.73 19.08 5.24
N VAL A 52 -6.85 18.32 5.88
CA VAL A 52 -5.50 18.07 5.37
C VAL A 52 -5.56 16.82 4.50
N VAL A 53 -4.99 16.92 3.30
CA VAL A 53 -4.94 15.85 2.30
C VAL A 53 -3.49 15.41 2.12
N ILE A 54 -3.24 14.12 2.26
CA ILE A 54 -1.92 13.51 2.02
C ILE A 54 -2.04 12.56 0.84
N TYR A 55 -1.28 12.84 -0.21
CA TYR A 55 -1.14 11.96 -1.36
C TYR A 55 0.07 11.05 -1.14
N MET A 56 -0.12 9.74 -1.32
CA MET A 56 0.94 8.75 -1.25
C MET A 56 0.66 7.62 -2.23
N ASN A 57 1.63 6.73 -2.47
CA ASN A 57 1.38 5.52 -3.25
C ASN A 57 1.06 4.29 -2.37
N GLY A 58 0.73 3.16 -3.02
CA GLY A 58 0.50 1.87 -2.35
C GLY A 58 1.72 1.32 -1.58
N LYS A 59 2.91 1.90 -1.78
CA LYS A 59 4.13 1.62 -0.99
C LYS A 59 4.37 2.62 0.14
N LYS A 60 3.39 3.47 0.46
CA LYS A 60 3.45 4.49 1.51
C LYS A 60 4.51 5.57 1.25
N VAL A 61 4.89 5.78 -0.01
CA VAL A 61 5.72 6.94 -0.38
C VAL A 61 4.81 8.15 -0.53
N ILE A 62 4.95 9.14 0.36
CA ILE A 62 4.22 10.40 0.31
C ILE A 62 4.78 11.26 -0.82
N ASN A 63 3.91 11.76 -1.69
CA ASN A 63 4.27 12.57 -2.87
C ASN A 63 3.56 13.94 -2.92
N GLY A 64 2.60 14.20 -2.03
CA GLY A 64 1.89 15.47 -1.97
C GLY A 64 1.22 15.74 -0.64
N VAL A 65 1.10 17.02 -0.30
CA VAL A 65 0.32 17.52 0.83
C VAL A 65 -0.49 18.70 0.32
N GLU A 66 -1.79 18.68 0.56
CA GLU A 66 -2.69 19.79 0.27
C GLU A 66 -3.52 20.15 1.49
N PHE A 67 -3.87 21.43 1.56
CA PHE A 67 -4.72 21.98 2.60
C PHE A 67 -6.04 22.44 1.96
N GLY A 68 -7.14 22.10 2.62
CA GLY A 68 -8.46 22.62 2.27
C GLY A 68 -8.48 24.15 2.24
N SER A 69 -9.40 24.70 1.43
CA SER A 69 -9.44 26.13 1.09
C SER A 69 -9.56 27.08 2.28
N LYS A 70 -10.07 26.60 3.43
CA LYS A 70 -10.26 27.41 4.65
C LYS A 70 -9.21 27.16 5.74
N ILE A 71 -8.42 26.07 5.67
CA ILE A 71 -7.39 25.78 6.68
C ILE A 71 -6.45 26.97 6.88
N GLY A 72 -5.97 27.59 5.79
CA GLY A 72 -5.03 28.70 5.88
C GLY A 72 -5.60 29.97 6.51
N GLY A 73 -6.92 30.10 6.61
CA GLY A 73 -7.59 31.21 7.30
C GLY A 73 -7.99 30.90 8.73
N MET A 74 -7.84 29.65 9.18
CA MET A 74 -8.20 29.17 10.51
C MET A 74 -6.99 28.97 11.42
N ILE A 75 -5.77 29.03 10.88
CA ILE A 75 -4.54 28.70 11.59
C ILE A 75 -3.61 29.91 11.62
N ASP A 76 -3.31 30.41 12.82
CA ASP A 76 -2.20 31.33 13.05
C ASP A 76 -0.94 30.54 13.44
N LEU A 77 0.09 30.59 12.60
CA LEU A 77 1.37 29.89 12.87
C LEU A 77 2.17 30.49 14.05
N ASN A 78 1.71 31.61 14.62
CA ASN A 78 2.29 32.18 15.85
C ASN A 78 1.51 31.80 17.12
N ASP A 79 0.37 31.11 16.98
CA ASP A 79 -0.39 30.55 18.10
C ASP A 79 0.00 29.08 18.28
N GLU A 80 0.44 28.72 19.48
CA GLU A 80 0.89 27.35 19.79
C GLU A 80 -0.27 26.34 19.68
N ASP A 81 -1.49 26.73 20.06
CA ASP A 81 -2.66 25.86 20.02
C ASP A 81 -3.08 25.52 18.58
N ASP A 82 -2.97 26.49 17.66
CA ASP A 82 -3.28 26.31 16.23
C ASP A 82 -2.21 25.46 15.52
N VAL A 83 -0.94 25.60 15.92
CA VAL A 83 0.15 24.75 15.42
C VAL A 83 -0.05 23.31 15.87
N GLU A 84 -0.36 23.05 17.14
CA GLU A 84 -0.67 21.70 17.63
C GLU A 84 -1.86 21.09 16.87
N MET A 85 -2.90 21.87 16.60
CA MET A 85 -4.04 21.40 15.80
C MET A 85 -3.61 20.99 14.39
N LEU A 86 -2.75 21.78 13.72
CA LEU A 86 -2.25 21.45 12.39
C LEU A 86 -1.44 20.15 12.39
N GLU A 87 -0.57 19.98 13.39
CA GLU A 87 0.24 18.78 13.57
C GLU A 87 -0.64 17.53 13.73
N ASP A 88 -1.68 17.63 14.55
CA ASP A 88 -2.66 16.55 14.77
C ASP A 88 -3.43 16.21 13.48
N LEU A 89 -3.84 17.21 12.70
CA LEU A 89 -4.53 17.00 11.43
C LEU A 89 -3.62 16.30 10.41
N ILE A 90 -2.36 16.73 10.30
CA ILE A 90 -1.38 16.09 9.41
C ILE A 90 -1.15 14.64 9.86
N LEU A 91 -0.96 14.40 11.16
CA LEU A 91 -0.78 13.06 11.71
C LEU A 91 -1.99 12.16 11.40
N ALA A 92 -3.21 12.68 11.57
CA ALA A 92 -4.43 11.96 11.26
C ALA A 92 -4.51 11.58 9.78
N ALA A 93 -4.20 12.51 8.87
CA ALA A 93 -4.23 12.28 7.43
C ALA A 93 -3.19 11.24 6.97
N ILE A 94 -1.96 11.31 7.50
CA ILE A 94 -0.91 10.31 7.23
C ILE A 94 -1.37 8.92 7.69
N ASN A 95 -1.89 8.81 8.90
CA ASN A 95 -2.33 7.54 9.46
C ASN A 95 -3.52 6.95 8.70
N ASP A 96 -4.46 7.77 8.24
CA ASP A 96 -5.54 7.35 7.37
C ASP A 96 -5.02 6.83 6.02
N GLY A 97 -4.11 7.58 5.38
CA GLY A 97 -3.45 7.15 4.14
C GLY A 97 -2.69 5.83 4.30
N TYR A 98 -1.96 5.64 5.41
CA TYR A 98 -1.25 4.39 5.69
C TYR A 98 -2.21 3.20 5.83
N LYS A 99 -3.33 3.38 6.53
CA LYS A 99 -4.35 2.33 6.65
C LYS A 99 -4.95 1.96 5.29
N LYS A 100 -5.15 2.94 4.41
CA LYS A 100 -5.65 2.71 3.04
C LYS A 100 -4.59 2.03 2.16
N ALA A 101 -3.33 2.44 2.26
CA ALA A 101 -2.21 1.83 1.56
C ALA A 101 -1.99 0.37 1.99
N ASP A 102 -2.10 0.06 3.29
CA ASP A 102 -2.01 -1.32 3.79
C ASP A 102 -3.11 -2.20 3.21
N LYS A 103 -4.36 -1.70 3.17
CA LYS A 103 -5.47 -2.43 2.53
C LYS A 103 -5.23 -2.68 1.05
N LEU A 104 -4.74 -1.66 0.33
CA LEU A 104 -4.41 -1.78 -1.09
C LEU A 104 -3.28 -2.81 -1.31
N TYR A 105 -2.27 -2.77 -0.46
CA TYR A 105 -1.17 -3.74 -0.48
C TYR A 105 -1.68 -5.16 -0.24
N GLU A 106 -2.52 -5.38 0.78
CA GLU A 106 -3.14 -6.68 1.06
C GLU A 106 -4.00 -7.18 -0.10
N GLU A 107 -4.77 -6.31 -0.75
CA GLU A 107 -5.57 -6.65 -1.93
C GLU A 107 -4.69 -7.13 -3.11
N LYS A 108 -3.59 -6.41 -3.36
CA LYS A 108 -2.70 -6.68 -4.50
C LYS A 108 -1.74 -7.84 -4.23
N MET A 109 -1.24 -7.98 -3.01
CA MET A 109 -0.19 -8.94 -2.67
C MET A 109 -0.70 -10.16 -1.90
N GLY A 110 -1.83 -10.03 -1.20
CA GLY A 110 -2.41 -11.13 -0.39
C GLY A 110 -2.78 -12.36 -1.22
N LYS A 111 -3.14 -12.17 -2.50
CA LYS A 111 -3.36 -13.27 -3.45
C LYS A 111 -2.12 -14.12 -3.70
N PHE A 112 -0.91 -13.59 -3.51
CA PHE A 112 0.35 -14.35 -3.63
C PHE A 112 0.78 -14.97 -2.30
N GLY A 113 0.41 -14.37 -1.17
CA GLY A 113 0.67 -14.93 0.16
C GLY A 113 -0.18 -16.16 0.52
N GLY A 114 -1.44 -16.21 0.04
CA GLY A 114 -2.33 -17.37 0.22
C GLY A 114 -2.19 -18.46 -0.85
N ALA A 115 -1.60 -18.13 -2.00
CA ALA A 115 -1.46 -19.03 -3.15
C ALA A 115 -0.12 -19.81 -3.10
N GLY A 116 0.03 -20.67 -2.11
CA GLY A 116 0.74 -21.94 -2.26
C GLY A 116 2.19 -21.90 -2.78
N ILE A 117 3.11 -21.28 -2.05
CA ILE A 117 4.51 -21.74 -2.04
C ILE A 117 4.67 -22.72 -0.88
N PRO A 118 4.69 -24.04 -1.12
CA PRO A 118 5.03 -25.00 -0.08
C PRO A 118 6.49 -24.76 0.34
N GLY A 119 6.71 -24.26 1.56
CA GLY A 119 8.05 -24.10 2.14
C GLY A 119 8.44 -22.69 2.61
N MET A 120 7.53 -21.72 2.66
CA MET A 120 7.75 -20.41 3.31
C MET A 120 6.78 -20.22 4.50
N PHE A 121 6.95 -21.05 5.52
CA PHE A 121 6.53 -20.80 6.91
C PHE A 121 7.70 -21.10 7.83
#